data_AF-A0A8S4QMX2-F1
#
_entry.id   AF-A0A8S4QMX2-F1
#
_cell.length_a   1.000
_cell.length_b   1.000
_cell.length_c   1.000
_cell.angle_alpha   90.00
_cell.angle_beta   90.00
_cell.angle_gamma   90.00
#
_symmetry.space_group_name_H-M   'P 1'
#
loop_
_entity.id
_entity.type
_entity.pdbx_description
1 polymer ?
#
loop_
_entity_poly.entity_id
_entity_poly.type
_entity_poly.pdbx_seq_one_letter_code
_entity_poly.pdbx_strand_id
1 'polypeptide(L)' 'MAAERLLWMSLLLIRLWLGAGDLCYAQSTLVAFQDLLPEDPRLYDKMRPPKKDDQPTIVNFHVTVMGLDSIDENSM' A
#
# COMPACT_ATOMS: atom_id res chain seq x y z
N MET A 1 -22.54 31.63 39.02
CA MET A 1 -21.55 32.14 38.04
C MET A 1 -20.35 31.21 37.82
N ALA A 2 -19.83 30.49 38.83
CA ALA A 2 -18.68 29.59 38.66
C ALA A 2 -19.03 28.22 38.02
N ALA A 3 -20.18 27.62 38.38
CA ALA A 3 -20.58 26.28 37.91
C ALA A 3 -20.86 26.22 36.39
N GLU A 4 -21.44 27.28 35.83
CA GLU A 4 -21.72 27.38 34.38
C GLU A 4 -20.44 27.45 33.55
N ARG A 5 -19.41 28.14 34.07
CA ARG A 5 -18.09 28.23 33.41
C ARG A 5 -17.34 26.89 33.44
N LEU A 6 -17.49 26.13 34.51
CA LEU A 6 -16.95 24.77 34.63
C LEU A 6 -17.61 23.79 33.65
N LEU A 7 -18.93 23.88 33.46
CA LEU A 7 -19.66 23.09 32.47
C LEU A 7 -19.27 23.43 31.03
N TRP A 8 -19.06 24.71 30.74
CA TRP A 8 -18.56 25.12 29.42
C TRP A 8 -17.13 24.64 29.16
N MET A 9 -16.25 24.70 30.15
CA MET A 9 -14.89 24.18 30.03
C MET A 9 -14.86 22.67 29.84
N SER A 10 -15.69 21.90 30.55
CA SER A 10 -15.75 20.45 30.38
C SER A 10 -16.30 20.05 29.01
N LEU A 11 -17.32 20.76 28.49
CA LEU A 11 -17.83 20.55 27.14
C LEU A 11 -16.80 20.89 26.06
N LEU A 12 -16.00 21.95 26.25
CA LEU A 12 -14.94 22.34 25.33
C LEU A 12 -13.81 21.31 25.32
N LEU A 13 -13.45 20.78 26.50
CA LEU A 13 -12.49 19.68 26.62
C LEU A 13 -13.01 18.39 25.99
N ILE A 14 -14.29 18.05 26.17
CA ILE A 14 -14.91 16.87 25.52
C ILE A 14 -14.93 17.04 23.99
N ARG A 15 -15.24 18.24 23.47
CA ARG A 15 -15.20 18.55 22.04
C ARG A 15 -13.78 18.47 21.47
N LEU A 16 -12.78 18.92 22.22
CA LEU A 16 -11.37 18.82 21.87
C LEU A 16 -10.90 17.35 21.86
N TRP A 17 -11.33 16.58 22.85
CA TRP A 17 -10.97 15.16 22.99
C TRP A 17 -11.63 14.30 21.91
N LEU A 18 -12.91 14.57 21.56
CA LEU A 18 -13.59 13.92 20.44
C LEU A 18 -13.01 14.33 19.08
N GLY A 19 -12.59 15.59 18.91
CA GLY A 19 -12.04 16.08 17.64
C GLY A 19 -10.58 15.72 17.36
N ALA A 20 -9.85 15.20 18.36
CA ALA A 20 -8.46 14.79 18.20
C ALA A 20 -8.30 13.39 17.57
N GLY A 21 -9.38 12.61 17.45
CA GLY A 21 -9.36 11.25 16.90
C GLY A 21 -9.15 11.17 15.39
N ASP A 22 -9.50 12.22 14.64
CA ASP A 22 -9.54 12.16 13.17
C ASP A 22 -8.21 12.54 12.48
N LEU A 23 -7.24 13.09 13.21
CA LEU A 23 -5.95 13.53 12.62
C LEU A 23 -4.95 12.39 12.39
N CYS A 24 -5.22 11.17 12.86
CA CYS A 24 -4.30 10.03 12.74
C CYS A 24 -4.57 9.12 11.53
N TYR A 25 -5.61 9.37 10.74
CA TYR A 25 -5.99 8.53 9.59
C TYR A 25 -5.46 9.05 8.24
N ALA A 26 -4.24 9.56 8.23
CA ALA A 26 -3.54 9.89 6.98
C ALA A 26 -2.10 9.39 7.02
N GLN A 27 -1.90 8.19 7.55
CA GLN A 27 -0.66 7.46 7.31
C GLN A 27 -0.78 6.83 5.93
N SER A 28 -0.29 7.53 4.93
CA SER A 28 0.11 6.92 3.66
C SER A 28 1.12 5.82 4.00
N THR A 29 0.62 4.60 4.14
CA THR A 29 1.41 3.41 4.46
C THR A 29 2.33 3.16 3.29
N LEU A 30 3.56 3.68 3.39
CA LEU A 30 4.67 3.16 2.64
C LEU A 30 4.69 1.66 2.91
N VAL A 31 4.32 0.88 1.90
CA VAL A 31 4.31 -0.58 1.97
C VAL A 31 5.75 -1.00 2.26
N ALA A 32 6.02 -1.39 3.50
CA ALA A 32 7.33 -1.88 3.85
C ALA A 32 7.50 -3.24 3.20
N PHE A 33 8.74 -3.62 2.88
CA PHE A 33 8.99 -4.94 2.28
C PHE A 33 8.45 -6.08 3.16
N GLN A 34 8.38 -5.88 4.48
CA GLN A 34 7.81 -6.85 5.41
C GLN A 34 6.29 -7.04 5.22
N ASP A 35 5.56 -6.02 4.77
CA ASP A 35 4.10 -6.08 4.58
C ASP A 35 3.70 -6.84 3.31
N LEU A 36 4.65 -7.09 2.41
CA LEU A 36 4.46 -7.86 1.18
C LEU A 36 4.69 -9.36 1.38
N LEU A 37 5.41 -9.73 2.43
CA LEU A 37 5.77 -11.11 2.71
C LEU A 37 4.65 -11.82 3.47
N PRO A 38 4.58 -13.16 3.40
CA PRO A 38 3.75 -13.93 4.30
C PRO A 38 4.10 -13.64 5.77
N GLU A 39 3.14 -13.80 6.68
CA GLU A 39 3.36 -13.59 8.12
C GLU A 39 4.53 -14.42 8.68
N ASP A 40 4.79 -15.60 8.10
CA ASP A 40 6.00 -16.38 8.33
C ASP A 40 7.02 -16.20 7.19
N PRO A 41 8.15 -15.51 7.43
CA PRO A 41 9.21 -15.31 6.45
C PRO A 41 9.82 -16.61 5.90
N ARG A 42 9.71 -17.73 6.61
CA ARG A 42 10.26 -19.02 6.19
C ARG A 42 9.44 -19.69 5.10
N LEU A 43 8.18 -19.28 4.93
CA LEU A 43 7.28 -19.81 3.91
C LEU A 43 7.52 -19.18 2.53
N TYR A 44 8.29 -18.10 2.45
CA TYR A 44 8.60 -17.45 1.19
C TYR A 44 9.84 -18.07 0.52
N ASP A 45 9.60 -18.91 -0.48
CA ASP A 45 10.65 -19.45 -1.35
C ASP A 45 10.79 -18.57 -2.61
N LYS A 46 11.88 -17.81 -2.69
CA LYS A 46 12.21 -16.94 -3.85
C LYS A 46 12.49 -17.75 -5.13
N MET A 47 12.90 -19.01 -5.01
CA MET A 47 13.24 -19.84 -6.16
C MET A 47 12.02 -20.51 -6.79
N ARG A 48 10.85 -20.38 -6.17
CA ARG A 48 9.61 -21.00 -6.64
C ARG A 48 8.69 -19.96 -7.29
N PRO A 49 8.20 -20.21 -8.51
CA PRO A 49 7.23 -19.31 -9.12
C PRO A 49 5.90 -19.34 -8.33
N PRO A 50 5.17 -18.22 -8.29
CA PRO A 50 3.86 -18.16 -7.62
C PRO A 50 2.88 -19.16 -8.24
N LYS A 51 2.27 -19.99 -7.39
CA LYS A 51 1.19 -20.91 -7.77
C LYS A 51 -0.06 -20.55 -7.00
N LYS A 52 -0.95 -19.79 -7.63
CA LYS A 52 -2.28 -19.52 -7.09
C LYS A 52 -3.19 -20.68 -7.50
N ASP A 53 -3.86 -21.32 -6.55
CA ASP A 53 -4.83 -22.40 -6.78
C ASP A 53 -4.27 -23.61 -7.56
N ASP A 54 -2.98 -23.91 -7.38
CA ASP A 54 -2.21 -24.94 -8.12
C ASP A 54 -2.21 -24.75 -9.66
N GLN A 55 -2.63 -23.58 -10.13
CA GLN A 55 -2.61 -23.24 -11.54
C GLN A 55 -1.19 -22.84 -11.98
N PRO A 56 -0.86 -23.06 -13.27
CA PRO A 56 0.40 -22.57 -13.83
C PRO A 56 0.47 -21.04 -13.74
N THR A 57 1.68 -20.52 -13.51
CA THR A 57 1.93 -19.08 -13.46
C THR A 57 1.68 -18.47 -14.83
N ILE A 58 0.73 -17.53 -14.91
CA ILE A 58 0.44 -16.77 -16.13
C ILE A 58 1.28 -15.49 -16.12
N VAL A 59 2.08 -15.31 -17.17
CA VAL A 59 2.91 -14.10 -17.37
C VAL A 59 2.33 -13.32 -18.54
N ASN A 60 1.88 -12.10 -18.27
CA ASN A 60 1.34 -11.20 -19.30
C ASN A 60 2.44 -10.27 -19.78
N PHE A 61 2.63 -10.21 -21.10
CA PHE A 61 3.60 -9.33 -21.73
C PHE A 61 2.87 -8.18 -22.42
N HIS A 62 3.28 -6.96 -22.12
CA HIS A 62 2.91 -5.79 -22.90
C HIS A 62 4.15 -5.31 -23.65
N VAL A 63 4.12 -5.40 -24.98
CA VAL A 63 5.23 -4.95 -25.81
C VAL A 63 4.83 -3.63 -26.44
N THR A 64 5.60 -2.59 -26.14
CA THR A 64 5.51 -1.29 -26.79
C THR A 64 6.81 -1.06 -27.54
N VAL A 65 6.71 -0.80 -28.84
CA VAL A 65 7.88 -0.48 -29.66
C VAL A 65 8.13 1.01 -29.57
N MET A 66 9.27 1.41 -29.00
CA MET A 66 9.66 2.81 -28.86
C MET A 66 10.31 3.36 -30.14
N GLY A 67 10.86 2.50 -30.98
CA GLY A 67 11.46 2.84 -32.26
C GLY A 67 11.82 1.57 -33.02
N LEU A 68 11.66 1.60 -34.33
CA LEU A 68 12.12 0.56 -35.24
C LEU A 68 13.44 1.05 -35.84
N ASP A 69 14.48 0.22 -35.76
CA ASP A 69 15.74 0.50 -36.46
C ASP A 69 15.58 0.26 -37.97
N SER A 70 16.50 0.77 -38.78
CA SER A 70 16.57 0.43 -40.20
C SER A 70 16.77 -1.06 -40.39
N ILE A 71 16.09 -1.63 -41.38
CA ILE A 71 16.18 -3.05 -41.73
C ILE A 71 17.44 -3.24 -42.58
N ASP A 72 18.32 -4.15 -42.16
CA ASP A 72 19.44 -4.64 -42.96
C ASP A 72 19.10 -5.99 -43.60
N GLU A 73 18.89 -5.98 -44.92
CA GLU A 73 18.49 -7.16 -45.71
C GLU A 73 19.64 -8.14 -45.96
N ASN A 74 20.92 -7.73 -45.81
CA ASN A 74 22.06 -8.66 -45.87
C ASN A 74 22.26 -9.46 -44.57
N SER A 75 21.54 -9.10 -43.50
CA SER A 75 21.56 -9.76 -42.20
C SER A 75 20.42 -10.78 -42.01
N MET A 76 19.64 -11.05 -43.07
CA MET A 76 18.67 -12.16 -43.11
C MET A 76 19.35 -13.51 -43.27
#